data_AF-A0A937XK03-F1
#
_entry.id   AF-A0A937XK03-F1
#
_cell.length_a   1.000
_cell.length_b   1.000
_cell.length_c   1.000
_cell.angle_alpha   90.00
_cell.angle_beta   90.00
_cell.angle_gamma   90.00
#
_symmetry.space_group_name_H-M   'P 1'
#
loop_
_entity.id
_entity.type
_entity.pdbx_description
1 polymer ?
#
loop_
_entity_poly.entity_id
_entity_poly.type
_entity_poly.pdbx_seq_one_letter_code
_entity_poly.pdbx_strand_id
1 'polypeptide(L)'
;MTESSDQKGEYETKRAAFAAESAKFRDSTIHEIDFILSDITRFVSELMVGTKGYLRNREDDLRKVEQRFKERKMVHVDHERAWRRYQEVWDEIKRRKKQASFESKVHFQQKAGDIKFALKEHGPRVAMDLLKETQKARADYYLNKDDWDEVQRSLDEAFRVIQEARAQGREEHRDRLEKRIRQTREFLQRQEGSADRLRKNISENQSRRDSARSADFSATVQGWIDDGESDLLRRALNV
;
A
#
# COMPACT_ATOMS: atom_id res chain seq x y z
N MET A 1 77.99 -28.50 -53.20
CA MET A 1 76.95 -27.88 -52.35
C MET A 1 76.25 -29.01 -51.61
N THR A 2 76.82 -29.44 -50.49
CA THR A 2 76.25 -30.46 -49.59
C THR A 2 75.64 -29.71 -48.42
N GLU A 3 74.39 -29.29 -48.56
CA GLU A 3 73.61 -28.90 -47.38
C GLU A 3 73.48 -30.14 -46.49
N SER A 4 73.92 -29.97 -45.24
CA SER A 4 74.19 -31.04 -44.29
C SER A 4 72.92 -31.83 -43.99
N SER A 5 73.03 -33.17 -44.07
CA SER A 5 72.01 -34.13 -43.61
C SER A 5 71.50 -33.82 -42.20
N ASP A 6 72.31 -33.16 -41.37
CA ASP A 6 71.96 -32.76 -40.01
C ASP A 6 70.93 -31.62 -39.97
N GLN A 7 70.97 -30.68 -40.92
CA GLN A 7 70.00 -29.58 -41.02
C GLN A 7 68.60 -30.08 -41.41
N LYS A 8 68.53 -31.14 -42.21
CA LYS A 8 67.27 -31.76 -42.61
C LYS A 8 66.62 -32.52 -41.46
N GLY A 9 67.41 -33.23 -40.66
CA GLY A 9 66.94 -33.90 -39.43
C GLY A 9 66.42 -32.92 -38.38
N GLU A 10 67.11 -31.79 -38.19
CA GLU A 10 66.72 -30.73 -37.25
C GLU A 10 65.44 -30.00 -37.69
N TYR A 11 65.24 -29.82 -39.00
CA TYR A 11 64.02 -29.24 -39.55
C TYR A 11 62.80 -30.17 -39.36
N GLU A 12 62.97 -31.47 -39.56
CA GLU A 12 61.90 -32.45 -39.36
C GLU A 12 61.50 -32.58 -37.89
N THR A 13 62.44 -32.53 -36.96
CA THR A 13 62.14 -32.49 -35.51
C THR A 13 61.41 -31.20 -35.11
N LYS A 14 61.84 -30.03 -35.61
CA LYS A 14 61.15 -28.76 -35.36
C LYS A 14 59.72 -28.76 -35.93
N ARG A 15 59.52 -29.33 -37.12
CA ARG A 15 58.20 -29.48 -37.75
C ARG A 15 57.29 -30.43 -36.97
N ALA A 16 57.81 -31.56 -36.48
CA ALA A 16 57.07 -32.50 -35.66
C ALA A 16 56.71 -31.91 -34.29
N ALA A 17 57.63 -31.17 -33.66
CA ALA A 17 57.39 -30.46 -32.40
C ALA A 17 56.29 -29.39 -32.57
N PHE A 18 56.35 -28.59 -33.63
CA PHE A 18 55.32 -27.59 -33.94
C PHE A 18 53.95 -28.22 -34.22
N ALA A 19 53.91 -29.36 -34.91
CA ALA A 19 52.67 -30.09 -35.16
C ALA A 19 52.07 -30.67 -33.87
N ALA A 20 52.90 -31.23 -32.98
CA ALA A 20 52.48 -31.73 -31.68
C ALA A 20 51.99 -30.61 -30.74
N GLU A 21 52.66 -29.46 -30.75
CA GLU A 21 52.28 -28.28 -29.97
C GLU A 21 50.98 -27.65 -30.51
N SER A 22 50.83 -27.57 -31.84
CA SER A 22 49.58 -27.18 -32.48
C SER A 22 48.43 -28.13 -32.16
N ALA A 23 48.68 -29.44 -32.07
CA ALA A 23 47.67 -30.42 -31.72
C ALA A 23 47.23 -30.28 -30.25
N LYS A 24 48.18 -30.12 -29.32
CA LYS A 24 47.89 -29.84 -27.90
C LYS A 24 47.12 -28.53 -27.71
N PHE A 25 47.49 -27.49 -28.45
CA PHE A 25 46.78 -26.20 -28.43
C PHE A 25 45.34 -26.33 -28.95
N ARG A 26 45.12 -27.08 -30.03
CA ARG A 26 43.76 -27.36 -30.53
C ARG A 26 42.94 -28.15 -29.52
N ASP A 27 43.51 -29.20 -28.92
CA ASP A 27 42.79 -30.06 -27.99
C ASP A 27 42.39 -29.28 -26.72
N SER A 28 43.31 -28.46 -26.18
CA SER A 28 43.02 -27.55 -25.07
C SER A 28 41.94 -26.53 -25.41
N THR A 29 41.98 -25.93 -26.61
CA THR A 29 40.99 -24.94 -27.04
C THR A 29 39.60 -25.57 -27.22
N ILE A 30 39.52 -26.79 -27.76
CA ILE A 30 38.26 -27.54 -27.96
C ILE A 30 37.58 -27.84 -26.62
N HIS A 31 38.33 -28.35 -25.64
CA HIS A 31 37.78 -28.67 -24.31
C HIS A 31 37.26 -27.43 -23.58
N GLU A 32 37.88 -26.28 -23.80
CA GLU A 32 37.45 -25.01 -23.21
C GLU A 32 36.21 -24.41 -23.90
N ILE A 33 36.07 -24.58 -25.21
CA ILE A 33 34.87 -24.20 -25.95
C ILE A 33 33.67 -25.02 -25.48
N ASP A 34 33.85 -26.33 -25.34
CA ASP A 34 32.80 -27.21 -24.83
C ASP A 34 32.41 -26.86 -23.39
N PHE A 35 33.38 -26.41 -22.58
CA PHE A 35 33.10 -25.90 -21.24
C PHE A 35 32.26 -24.61 -21.26
N ILE A 36 32.61 -23.63 -22.11
CA ILE A 36 31.83 -22.39 -22.25
C ILE A 36 30.42 -22.68 -22.81
N LEU A 37 30.30 -23.56 -23.81
CA LEU A 37 29.01 -23.95 -24.38
C LEU A 37 28.17 -24.76 -23.39
N SER A 38 28.80 -25.60 -22.56
CA SER A 38 28.16 -26.32 -21.46
C SER A 38 27.65 -25.37 -20.38
N ASP A 39 28.46 -24.38 -19.98
CA ASP A 39 28.05 -23.33 -19.02
C ASP A 39 26.84 -22.55 -19.57
N ILE A 40 26.86 -22.15 -20.85
CA ILE A 40 25.74 -21.47 -21.51
C ILE A 40 24.51 -22.38 -21.56
N THR A 41 24.67 -23.67 -21.88
CA THR A 41 23.56 -24.63 -21.98
C THR A 41 22.94 -24.92 -20.62
N ARG A 42 23.77 -25.13 -19.57
CA ARG A 42 23.32 -25.24 -18.19
C ARG A 42 22.54 -24.01 -17.77
N PHE A 43 23.02 -22.84 -18.16
CA PHE A 43 22.37 -21.58 -17.88
C PHE A 43 20.95 -21.51 -18.45
N VAL A 44 20.79 -21.93 -19.71
CA VAL A 44 19.49 -22.03 -20.39
C VAL A 44 18.57 -23.02 -19.67
N SER A 45 19.06 -24.19 -19.32
CA SER A 45 18.26 -25.22 -18.62
C SER A 45 17.77 -24.73 -17.26
N GLU A 46 18.59 -24.01 -16.51
CA GLU A 46 18.18 -23.50 -15.20
C GLU A 46 17.28 -22.25 -15.31
N LEU A 47 17.46 -21.43 -16.36
CA LEU A 47 16.53 -20.35 -16.72
C LEU A 47 15.12 -20.87 -17.03
N MET A 48 15.02 -22.09 -17.57
CA MET A 48 13.75 -22.77 -17.85
C MET A 48 13.00 -23.18 -16.57
N VAL A 49 13.67 -23.29 -15.42
CA VAL A 49 13.11 -23.86 -14.17
C VAL A 49 12.91 -22.81 -13.07
N GLY A 50 13.69 -21.71 -13.06
CA GLY A 50 13.71 -20.75 -11.94
C GLY A 50 12.55 -19.75 -11.90
N THR A 51 11.83 -19.70 -10.77
CA THR A 51 10.72 -18.78 -10.50
C THR A 51 11.18 -17.51 -9.77
N LYS A 52 10.85 -16.35 -10.37
CA LYS A 52 10.70 -14.99 -9.80
C LYS A 52 11.92 -14.28 -9.18
N GLY A 53 12.80 -14.91 -8.40
CA GLY A 53 13.97 -14.27 -7.77
C GLY A 53 15.29 -14.37 -8.56
N TYR A 54 15.34 -15.23 -9.58
CA TYR A 54 16.58 -15.67 -10.19
C TYR A 54 17.09 -14.79 -11.34
N LEU A 55 16.26 -13.94 -11.94
CA LEU A 55 16.62 -13.25 -13.20
C LEU A 55 17.70 -12.16 -13.03
N ARG A 56 17.84 -11.55 -11.85
CA ARG A 56 18.85 -10.52 -11.60
C ARG A 56 20.26 -11.11 -11.49
N ASN A 57 20.41 -12.16 -10.68
CA ASN A 57 21.68 -12.88 -10.53
C ASN A 57 22.15 -13.49 -11.87
N ARG A 58 21.21 -13.83 -12.74
CA ARG A 58 21.50 -14.43 -14.05
C ARG A 58 22.13 -13.44 -15.04
N GLU A 59 21.80 -12.15 -14.96
CA GLU A 59 22.43 -11.17 -15.85
C GLU A 59 23.91 -10.98 -15.50
N ASP A 60 24.23 -10.96 -14.20
CA ASP A 60 25.61 -10.88 -13.71
C ASP A 60 26.42 -12.13 -14.11
N ASP A 61 25.82 -13.31 -14.06
CA ASP A 61 26.47 -14.54 -14.51
C ASP A 61 26.72 -14.56 -16.02
N LEU A 62 25.82 -14.02 -16.84
CA LEU A 62 26.08 -13.86 -18.27
C LEU A 62 27.12 -12.81 -18.59
N ARG A 63 27.20 -11.73 -17.80
CA ARG A 63 28.31 -10.78 -17.92
C ARG A 63 29.65 -11.43 -17.59
N LYS A 64 29.70 -12.37 -16.64
CA LYS A 64 30.90 -13.18 -16.39
C LYS A 64 31.25 -14.08 -17.58
N VAL A 65 30.24 -14.66 -18.25
CA VAL A 65 30.45 -15.42 -19.49
C VAL A 65 30.99 -14.51 -20.61
N GLU A 66 30.41 -13.33 -20.79
CA GLU A 66 30.88 -12.31 -21.76
C GLU A 66 32.32 -11.87 -21.48
N GLN A 67 32.66 -11.67 -20.21
CA GLN A 67 34.02 -11.33 -19.79
C GLN A 67 35.01 -12.44 -20.14
N ARG A 68 34.64 -13.71 -19.92
CA ARG A 68 35.45 -14.88 -20.30
C ARG A 68 35.63 -14.99 -21.83
N PHE A 69 34.63 -14.60 -22.62
CA PHE A 69 34.76 -14.50 -24.08
C PHE A 69 35.82 -13.47 -24.49
N LYS A 70 35.86 -12.31 -23.82
CA LYS A 70 36.80 -11.22 -24.12
C LYS A 70 38.24 -11.53 -23.73
N GLU A 71 38.43 -12.33 -22.68
CA GLU A 71 39.76 -12.63 -22.12
C GLU A 71 40.47 -13.79 -22.84
N ARG A 72 39.75 -14.66 -23.57
CA ARG A 72 40.31 -15.86 -24.18
C ARG A 72 40.57 -15.73 -25.68
N LYS A 73 41.67 -16.33 -26.14
CA LYS A 73 42.04 -16.40 -27.56
C LYS A 73 41.39 -17.64 -28.19
N MET A 74 40.20 -17.48 -28.74
CA MET A 74 39.50 -18.51 -29.53
C MET A 74 39.81 -18.38 -31.02
N VAL A 75 39.72 -19.49 -31.75
CA VAL A 75 39.74 -19.46 -33.23
C VAL A 75 38.46 -18.79 -33.71
N HIS A 76 38.55 -18.00 -34.80
CA HIS A 76 37.46 -17.15 -35.28
C HIS A 76 36.12 -17.89 -35.47
N VAL A 77 36.15 -19.10 -36.03
CA VAL A 77 34.94 -19.93 -36.28
C VAL A 77 34.25 -20.34 -34.97
N ASP A 78 35.04 -20.75 -33.97
CA ASP A 78 34.50 -21.17 -32.67
C ASP A 78 34.01 -19.97 -31.86
N HIS A 79 34.71 -18.85 -31.96
CA HIS A 79 34.27 -17.58 -31.40
C HIS A 79 32.91 -17.18 -31.96
N GLU A 80 32.71 -17.20 -33.28
CA GLU A 80 31.41 -16.87 -33.89
C GLU A 80 30.29 -17.81 -33.44
N ARG A 81 30.56 -19.12 -33.40
CA ARG A 81 29.57 -20.12 -32.98
C ARG A 81 29.12 -19.89 -31.54
N ALA A 82 30.07 -19.69 -30.65
CA ALA A 82 29.82 -19.51 -29.23
C ALA A 82 29.22 -18.11 -28.95
N TRP A 83 29.60 -17.08 -29.70
CA TRP A 83 28.98 -15.75 -29.67
C TRP A 83 27.52 -15.77 -30.13
N ARG A 84 27.21 -16.46 -31.23
CA ARG A 84 25.82 -16.62 -31.70
C ARG A 84 24.97 -17.28 -30.62
N ARG A 85 25.49 -18.34 -29.99
CA ARG A 85 24.80 -19.03 -28.90
C ARG A 85 24.60 -18.12 -27.68
N TYR A 86 25.59 -17.32 -27.31
CA TYR A 86 25.47 -16.32 -26.27
C TYR A 86 24.35 -15.30 -26.58
N GLN A 87 24.30 -14.78 -27.80
CA GLN A 87 23.25 -13.84 -28.24
C GLN A 87 21.85 -14.46 -28.14
N GLU A 88 21.66 -15.70 -28.57
CA GLU A 88 20.39 -16.42 -28.45
C GLU A 88 19.91 -16.50 -26.99
N VAL A 89 20.82 -16.82 -26.06
CA VAL A 89 20.51 -16.91 -24.62
C VAL A 89 20.18 -15.55 -24.04
N TRP A 90 20.93 -14.53 -24.42
CA TRP A 90 20.71 -13.15 -23.99
C TRP A 90 19.33 -12.62 -24.43
N ASP A 91 18.95 -12.89 -25.67
CA ASP A 91 17.65 -12.48 -26.21
C ASP A 91 16.49 -13.24 -25.56
N GLU A 92 16.66 -14.53 -25.27
CA GLU A 92 15.66 -15.30 -24.51
C GLU A 92 15.46 -14.74 -23.09
N ILE A 93 16.52 -14.28 -22.43
CA ILE A 93 16.41 -13.65 -21.11
C ILE A 93 15.69 -12.31 -21.20
N LYS A 94 16.02 -11.47 -22.18
CA LYS A 94 15.29 -10.23 -22.42
C LYS A 94 13.80 -10.50 -22.64
N ARG A 95 13.47 -11.50 -23.45
CA ARG A 95 12.08 -11.92 -23.72
C ARG A 95 11.38 -12.34 -22.43
N ARG A 96 12.00 -13.19 -21.61
CA ARG A 96 11.45 -13.64 -20.33
C ARG A 96 11.30 -12.51 -19.31
N LYS A 97 12.28 -11.60 -19.21
CA LYS A 97 12.19 -10.42 -18.33
C LYS A 97 11.02 -9.54 -18.75
N LYS A 98 10.84 -9.31 -20.05
CA LYS A 98 9.69 -8.56 -20.58
C LYS A 98 8.37 -9.26 -20.26
N GLN A 99 8.29 -10.56 -20.45
CA GLN A 99 7.10 -11.36 -20.13
C GLN A 99 6.79 -11.31 -18.63
N ALA A 100 7.78 -11.57 -17.76
CA ALA A 100 7.61 -11.54 -16.31
C ALA A 100 7.20 -10.15 -15.81
N SER A 101 7.76 -9.08 -16.40
CA SER A 101 7.39 -7.69 -16.10
C SER A 101 5.93 -7.42 -16.48
N PHE A 102 5.51 -7.85 -17.67
CA PHE A 102 4.13 -7.71 -18.13
C PHE A 102 3.15 -8.47 -17.22
N GLU A 103 3.43 -9.73 -16.90
CA GLU A 103 2.60 -10.54 -16.00
C GLU A 103 2.50 -9.90 -14.61
N SER A 104 3.61 -9.39 -14.08
CA SER A 104 3.65 -8.68 -12.79
C SER A 104 2.83 -7.39 -12.85
N LYS A 105 2.95 -6.60 -13.91
CA LYS A 105 2.18 -5.38 -14.12
C LYS A 105 0.68 -5.67 -14.12
N VAL A 106 0.23 -6.64 -14.91
CA VAL A 106 -1.20 -7.03 -14.98
C VAL A 106 -1.70 -7.47 -13.60
N HIS A 107 -0.91 -8.27 -12.88
CA HIS A 107 -1.24 -8.71 -11.53
C HIS A 107 -1.44 -7.53 -10.57
N PHE A 108 -0.53 -6.55 -10.55
CA PHE A 108 -0.65 -5.40 -9.65
C PHE A 108 -1.75 -4.41 -10.07
N GLN A 109 -2.05 -4.30 -11.36
CA GLN A 109 -3.21 -3.54 -11.83
C GLN A 109 -4.52 -4.16 -11.34
N GLN A 110 -4.64 -5.49 -11.37
CA GLN A 110 -5.79 -6.19 -10.77
C GLN A 110 -5.87 -5.94 -9.26
N LYS A 111 -4.74 -6.03 -8.54
CA LYS A 111 -4.69 -5.71 -7.10
C LYS A 111 -5.13 -4.28 -6.79
N ALA A 112 -4.75 -3.31 -7.61
CA ALA A 112 -5.24 -1.94 -7.47
C ALA A 112 -6.77 -1.84 -7.63
N GLY A 113 -7.34 -2.63 -8.54
CA GLY A 113 -8.79 -2.81 -8.68
C GLY A 113 -9.43 -3.43 -7.44
N ASP A 114 -8.86 -4.51 -6.92
CA ASP A 114 -9.33 -5.21 -5.71
C ASP A 114 -9.34 -4.28 -4.49
N ILE A 115 -8.35 -3.39 -4.37
CA ILE A 115 -8.27 -2.39 -3.31
C ILE A 115 -9.42 -1.38 -3.41
N LYS A 116 -9.72 -0.88 -4.62
CA LYS A 116 -10.86 0.01 -4.86
C LYS A 116 -12.19 -0.70 -4.59
N PHE A 117 -12.29 -1.99 -4.88
CA PHE A 117 -13.46 -2.81 -4.55
C PHE A 117 -13.61 -3.00 -3.03
N ALA A 118 -12.54 -3.38 -2.33
CA ALA A 118 -12.54 -3.54 -0.88
C ALA A 118 -12.92 -2.24 -0.14
N LEU A 119 -12.56 -1.07 -0.70
CA LEU A 119 -12.99 0.21 -0.15
C LEU A 119 -14.52 0.36 -0.15
N LYS A 120 -15.20 -0.10 -1.20
CA LYS A 120 -16.65 -0.02 -1.33
C LYS A 120 -17.37 -1.02 -0.42
N GLU A 121 -16.89 -2.27 -0.38
CA GLU A 121 -17.57 -3.36 0.32
C GLU A 121 -17.23 -3.45 1.81
N HIS A 122 -15.98 -3.15 2.18
CA HIS A 122 -15.46 -3.41 3.53
C HIS A 122 -14.93 -2.13 4.22
N GLY A 123 -14.85 -1.03 3.47
CA GLY A 123 -14.49 0.28 3.98
C GLY A 123 -12.98 0.59 4.01
N PRO A 124 -12.60 1.80 4.46
CA PRO A 124 -11.26 2.34 4.25
C PRO A 124 -10.16 1.71 5.09
N ARG A 125 -10.49 0.91 6.11
CA ARG A 125 -9.50 0.20 6.93
C ARG A 125 -8.98 -1.01 6.17
N VAL A 126 -9.88 -1.89 5.75
CA VAL A 126 -9.56 -3.13 5.00
C VAL A 126 -8.85 -2.81 3.69
N ALA A 127 -9.33 -1.81 2.93
CA ALA A 127 -8.68 -1.39 1.69
C ALA A 127 -7.23 -0.90 1.90
N MET A 128 -6.95 -0.21 3.01
CA MET A 128 -5.60 0.26 3.33
C MET A 128 -4.67 -0.88 3.71
N ASP A 129 -5.17 -1.87 4.44
CA ASP A 129 -4.37 -3.04 4.83
C ASP A 129 -4.00 -3.86 3.58
N LEU A 130 -4.96 -4.07 2.66
CA LEU A 130 -4.71 -4.73 1.38
C LEU A 130 -3.70 -3.96 0.49
N LEU A 131 -3.77 -2.63 0.50
CA LEU A 131 -2.78 -1.79 -0.20
C LEU A 131 -1.37 -2.01 0.34
N LYS A 132 -1.19 -2.03 1.66
CA LYS A 132 0.13 -2.24 2.28
C LYS A 132 0.68 -3.63 1.98
N GLU A 133 -0.16 -4.65 2.04
CA GLU A 133 0.23 -6.02 1.67
C GLU A 133 0.67 -6.10 0.21
N THR A 134 -0.09 -5.46 -0.68
CA THR A 134 0.24 -5.38 -2.11
C THR A 134 1.56 -4.65 -2.36
N GLN A 135 1.79 -3.51 -1.70
CA GLN A 135 3.04 -2.76 -1.80
C GLN A 135 4.24 -3.57 -1.28
N LYS A 136 4.06 -4.35 -0.21
CA LYS A 136 5.09 -5.23 0.33
C LYS A 136 5.40 -6.37 -0.64
N ALA A 137 4.38 -7.05 -1.16
CA ALA A 137 4.53 -8.14 -2.12
C ALA A 137 5.22 -7.69 -3.41
N ARG A 138 5.07 -6.42 -3.81
CA ARG A 138 5.70 -5.87 -5.02
C ARG A 138 7.23 -5.99 -5.03
N ALA A 139 7.88 -5.96 -3.88
CA ALA A 139 9.34 -6.08 -3.80
C ALA A 139 9.87 -7.42 -4.37
N ASP A 140 9.03 -8.46 -4.34
CA ASP A 140 9.41 -9.82 -4.78
C ASP A 140 9.19 -10.07 -6.28
N TYR A 141 8.65 -9.09 -7.01
CA TYR A 141 8.30 -9.22 -8.41
C TYR A 141 9.26 -8.44 -9.30
N TYR A 142 9.61 -9.03 -10.44
CA TYR A 142 10.38 -8.35 -11.45
C TYR A 142 9.48 -7.37 -12.23
N LEU A 143 9.82 -6.09 -12.17
CA LEU A 143 9.23 -5.03 -12.99
C LEU A 143 10.37 -4.24 -13.63
N ASN A 144 10.25 -3.95 -14.93
CA ASN A 144 11.08 -2.94 -15.56
C ASN A 144 10.65 -1.54 -15.05
N LYS A 145 11.46 -0.53 -15.35
CA LYS A 145 11.25 0.84 -14.84
C LYS A 145 9.86 1.39 -15.21
N ASP A 146 9.48 1.26 -16.48
CA ASP A 146 8.23 1.83 -17.00
C ASP A 146 6.99 1.13 -16.39
N ASP A 147 7.03 -0.19 -16.29
CA ASP A 147 5.98 -1.01 -15.67
C ASP A 147 5.91 -0.74 -14.16
N TRP A 148 7.04 -0.51 -13.50
CA TRP A 148 7.08 -0.12 -12.08
C TRP A 148 6.40 1.23 -11.87
N ASP A 149 6.71 2.23 -12.69
CA ASP A 149 6.11 3.57 -12.61
C ASP A 149 4.60 3.52 -12.87
N GLU A 150 4.15 2.66 -13.77
CA GLU A 150 2.72 2.46 -14.04
C GLU A 150 2.00 1.77 -12.88
N VAL A 151 2.57 0.70 -12.33
CA VAL A 151 2.04 0.02 -11.14
C VAL A 151 1.98 0.97 -9.95
N GLN A 152 3.04 1.76 -9.73
CA GLN A 152 3.08 2.77 -8.67
C GLN A 152 1.95 3.78 -8.83
N ARG A 153 1.74 4.31 -10.04
CA ARG A 153 0.61 5.23 -10.32
C ARG A 153 -0.75 4.61 -9.99
N SER A 154 -0.99 3.36 -10.35
CA SER A 154 -2.26 2.67 -10.02
C SER A 154 -2.46 2.50 -8.51
N LEU A 155 -1.41 2.16 -7.77
CA LEU A 155 -1.48 2.01 -6.32
C LEU A 155 -1.64 3.36 -5.60
N ASP A 156 -0.97 4.41 -6.09
CA ASP A 156 -1.09 5.77 -5.54
C ASP A 156 -2.48 6.35 -5.77
N GLU A 157 -3.09 6.07 -6.93
CA GLU A 157 -4.48 6.42 -7.18
C GLU A 157 -5.41 5.72 -6.19
N ALA A 158 -5.23 4.41 -5.97
CA ALA A 158 -6.02 3.67 -4.98
C ALA A 158 -5.84 4.23 -3.56
N PHE A 159 -4.60 4.58 -3.17
CA PHE A 159 -4.31 5.23 -1.89
C PHE A 159 -5.05 6.56 -1.75
N ARG A 160 -5.02 7.41 -2.78
CA ARG A 160 -5.69 8.72 -2.77
C ARG A 160 -7.19 8.56 -2.52
N VAL A 161 -7.84 7.65 -3.24
CA VAL A 161 -9.27 7.38 -3.09
C VAL A 161 -9.60 6.89 -1.67
N ILE A 162 -8.77 6.04 -1.06
CA ILE A 162 -8.96 5.61 0.33
C ILE A 162 -8.85 6.80 1.29
N GLN A 163 -7.89 7.71 1.08
CA GLN A 163 -7.70 8.87 1.94
C GLN A 163 -8.85 9.87 1.83
N GLU A 164 -9.36 10.10 0.63
CA GLU A 164 -10.56 10.92 0.37
C GLU A 164 -11.77 10.35 1.12
N ALA A 165 -12.03 9.05 1.01
CA ALA A 165 -13.12 8.38 1.72
C ALA A 165 -12.97 8.48 3.26
N ARG A 166 -11.73 8.38 3.79
CA ARG A 166 -11.48 8.60 5.22
C ARG A 166 -11.72 10.04 5.64
N ALA A 167 -11.36 11.01 4.81
CA ALA A 167 -11.61 12.42 5.10
C ALA A 167 -13.11 12.72 5.16
N GLN A 168 -13.87 12.26 4.17
CA GLN A 168 -15.33 12.37 4.15
C GLN A 168 -15.98 11.74 5.38
N GLY A 169 -15.59 10.51 5.75
CA GLY A 169 -16.14 9.85 6.94
C GLY A 169 -15.82 10.60 8.24
N ARG A 170 -14.67 11.28 8.33
CA ARG A 170 -14.34 12.14 9.49
C ARG A 170 -15.19 13.40 9.53
N GLU A 171 -15.42 14.02 8.38
CA GLU A 171 -16.25 15.21 8.25
C GLU A 171 -17.70 14.92 8.63
N GLU A 172 -18.29 13.84 8.07
CA GLU A 172 -19.64 13.40 8.45
C GLU A 172 -19.77 13.08 9.95
N HIS A 173 -18.74 12.49 10.54
CA HIS A 173 -18.74 12.19 11.97
C HIS A 173 -18.71 13.47 12.81
N ARG A 174 -17.90 14.45 12.40
CA ARG A 174 -17.83 15.76 13.04
C ARG A 174 -19.18 16.47 12.96
N ASP A 175 -19.83 16.48 11.79
CA ASP A 175 -21.15 17.10 11.60
C ASP A 175 -22.21 16.45 12.49
N ARG A 176 -22.20 15.12 12.62
CA ARG A 176 -23.09 14.38 13.52
C ARG A 176 -22.87 14.79 14.99
N LEU A 177 -21.62 14.93 15.42
CA LEU A 177 -21.30 15.39 16.77
C LEU A 177 -21.75 16.83 17.01
N GLU A 178 -21.47 17.74 16.08
CA GLU A 178 -21.87 19.15 16.18
C GLU A 178 -23.40 19.30 16.24
N LYS A 179 -24.14 18.52 15.43
CA LYS A 179 -25.60 18.46 15.49
C LYS A 179 -26.10 17.97 16.85
N ARG A 180 -25.50 16.91 17.40
CA ARG A 180 -25.86 16.37 18.71
C ARG A 180 -25.59 17.36 19.83
N ILE A 181 -24.43 18.02 19.81
CA ILE A 181 -24.07 19.08 20.77
C ILE A 181 -25.11 20.21 20.72
N ARG A 182 -25.51 20.65 19.53
CA ARG A 182 -26.52 21.70 19.35
C ARG A 182 -27.86 21.29 19.97
N GLN A 183 -28.35 20.09 19.66
CA GLN A 183 -29.59 19.56 20.22
C GLN A 183 -29.54 19.48 21.75
N THR A 184 -28.42 19.03 22.32
CA THR A 184 -28.23 18.98 23.77
C THR A 184 -28.23 20.39 24.39
N ARG A 185 -27.57 21.37 23.77
CA ARG A 185 -27.59 22.77 24.22
C ARG A 185 -29.00 23.37 24.21
N GLU A 186 -29.75 23.17 23.13
CA GLU A 186 -31.14 23.63 23.02
C GLU A 186 -32.07 22.95 24.05
N PHE A 187 -31.81 21.68 24.37
CA PHE A 187 -32.54 20.98 25.42
C PHE A 187 -32.23 21.57 26.81
N LEU A 188 -30.93 21.79 27.12
CA LEU A 188 -30.52 22.41 28.37
C LEU A 188 -31.10 23.81 28.56
N GLN A 189 -31.05 24.65 27.53
CA GLN A 189 -31.62 26.00 27.57
C GLN A 189 -33.14 25.98 27.86
N ARG A 190 -33.87 25.00 27.28
CA ARG A 190 -35.30 24.81 27.58
C ARG A 190 -35.54 24.37 29.02
N GLN A 191 -34.69 23.50 29.55
CA GLN A 191 -34.76 23.05 30.95
C GLN A 191 -34.44 24.19 31.92
N GLU A 192 -33.43 25.02 31.64
CA GLU A 192 -33.12 26.22 32.43
C GLU A 192 -34.30 27.18 32.45
N GLY A 193 -34.88 27.50 31.27
CA GLY A 193 -36.07 28.35 31.20
C GLY A 193 -37.32 27.74 31.85
N SER A 194 -37.40 26.41 32.00
CA SER A 194 -38.45 25.74 32.77
C SER A 194 -38.19 25.86 34.28
N ALA A 195 -36.94 25.63 34.70
CA ALA A 195 -36.51 25.75 36.08
C ALA A 195 -36.69 27.18 36.62
N ASP A 196 -36.37 28.20 35.82
CA ASP A 196 -36.57 29.60 36.21
C ASP A 196 -38.04 29.97 36.35
N ARG A 197 -38.91 29.43 35.48
CA ARG A 197 -40.37 29.56 35.64
C ARG A 197 -40.86 28.91 36.92
N LEU A 198 -40.38 27.70 37.23
CA LEU A 198 -40.72 27.01 38.48
C LEU A 198 -40.22 27.78 39.71
N ARG A 199 -39.00 28.31 39.68
CA ARG A 199 -38.45 29.17 40.74
C ARG A 199 -39.29 30.41 40.98
N LYS A 200 -39.70 31.10 39.90
CA LYS A 200 -40.60 32.26 39.98
C LYS A 200 -41.95 31.89 40.59
N ASN A 201 -42.58 30.80 40.14
CA ASN A 201 -43.85 30.33 40.70
C ASN A 201 -43.73 29.96 42.19
N ILE A 202 -42.61 29.36 42.61
CA ILE A 202 -42.35 29.06 44.02
C ILE A 202 -42.27 30.36 44.83
N SER A 203 -41.50 31.34 44.36
CA SER A 203 -41.36 32.65 45.01
C SER A 203 -42.70 33.39 45.13
N GLU A 204 -43.49 33.42 44.05
CA GLU A 204 -44.83 34.03 44.07
C GLU A 204 -45.78 33.31 45.04
N ASN A 205 -45.75 31.98 45.08
CA ASN A 205 -46.57 31.22 46.04
C ASN A 205 -46.11 31.40 47.49
N GLN A 206 -44.80 31.54 47.73
CA GLN A 206 -44.27 31.88 49.06
C GLN A 206 -44.74 33.26 49.49
N SER A 207 -44.60 34.28 48.64
CA SER A 207 -45.11 35.62 48.92
C SER A 207 -46.62 35.62 49.18
N ARG A 208 -47.42 34.88 48.39
CA ARG A 208 -48.87 34.72 48.64
C ARG A 208 -49.16 34.04 49.98
N ARG A 209 -48.40 33.01 50.35
CA ARG A 209 -48.52 32.34 51.66
C ARG A 209 -48.20 33.29 52.80
N ASP A 210 -47.15 34.09 52.65
CA ASP A 210 -46.73 35.04 53.68
C ASP A 210 -47.75 36.18 53.83
N SER A 211 -48.28 36.71 52.72
CA SER A 211 -49.39 37.67 52.74
C SER A 211 -50.66 37.10 53.36
N ALA A 212 -51.02 35.85 53.06
CA ALA A 212 -52.19 35.20 53.66
C ALA A 212 -52.01 34.93 55.17
N ARG A 213 -50.75 34.83 55.65
CA ARG A 213 -50.41 34.71 57.08
C ARG A 213 -50.19 36.05 57.76
N SER A 214 -50.31 37.16 57.03
CA SER A 214 -50.07 38.48 57.60
C SER A 214 -51.20 38.88 58.55
N ALA A 215 -50.86 39.73 59.51
CA ALA A 215 -51.82 40.33 60.43
C ALA A 215 -52.88 41.14 59.68
N ASP A 216 -52.51 41.81 58.58
CA ASP A 216 -53.42 42.62 57.77
C ASP A 216 -54.46 41.77 57.04
N PHE A 217 -54.06 40.61 56.51
CA PHE A 217 -55.00 39.67 55.90
C PHE A 217 -55.92 39.04 56.95
N SER A 218 -55.36 38.68 58.11
CA SER A 218 -56.15 38.18 59.24
C SER A 218 -57.17 39.23 59.73
N ALA A 219 -56.77 40.51 59.80
CA ALA A 219 -57.65 41.63 60.14
C ALA A 219 -58.73 41.87 59.07
N THR A 220 -58.39 41.71 57.78
CA THR A 220 -59.35 41.82 56.68
C THR A 220 -60.40 40.70 56.73
N VAL A 221 -59.96 39.46 56.96
CA VAL A 221 -60.86 38.30 57.13
C VAL A 221 -61.72 38.44 58.38
N GLN A 222 -61.15 38.90 59.50
CA GLN A 222 -61.91 39.18 60.71
C GLN A 222 -62.94 40.29 60.49
N GLY A 223 -62.59 41.34 59.75
CA GLY A 223 -63.53 42.39 59.35
C GLY A 223 -64.73 41.85 58.57
N TRP A 224 -64.52 40.89 57.65
CA TRP A 224 -65.64 40.23 56.95
C TRP A 224 -66.52 39.39 57.87
N ILE A 225 -65.94 38.77 58.90
CA ILE A 225 -66.69 38.01 59.91
C ILE A 225 -67.52 38.97 60.77
N ASP A 226 -66.90 40.04 61.26
CA ASP A 226 -67.54 41.03 62.13
C ASP A 226 -68.65 41.80 61.38
N ASP A 227 -68.45 42.11 60.09
CA ASP A 227 -69.47 42.73 59.23
C ASP A 227 -70.62 41.76 58.94
N GLY A 228 -70.32 40.48 58.70
CA GLY A 228 -71.33 39.43 58.49
C GLY A 228 -72.16 39.13 59.73
N GLU A 229 -71.53 39.08 60.91
CA GLU A 229 -72.23 38.96 62.20
C GLU A 229 -73.07 40.21 62.50
N SER A 230 -72.57 41.40 62.18
CA SER A 230 -73.34 42.65 62.30
C SER A 230 -74.57 42.65 61.40
N ASP A 231 -74.47 42.16 60.17
CA ASP A 231 -75.62 42.08 59.26
C ASP A 231 -76.64 41.02 59.69
N LEU A 232 -76.17 39.89 60.24
CA LEU A 232 -77.04 38.87 60.83
C LEU A 232 -77.75 39.39 62.09
N LEU A 233 -77.04 40.11 62.96
CA LEU A 233 -77.61 40.75 64.16
C LEU A 233 -78.60 41.86 63.80
N ARG A 234 -78.32 42.67 62.77
CA ARG A 234 -79.25 43.68 62.24
C ARG A 234 -80.52 43.07 61.65
N ARG A 235 -80.43 41.90 61.04
CA ARG A 235 -81.60 41.15 60.56
C ARG A 235 -82.39 40.52 61.71
N ALA A 236 -81.71 40.03 62.75
CA ALA A 236 -82.35 39.44 63.93
C ALA A 236 -83.04 40.48 64.84
N LEU A 237 -82.56 41.73 64.88
CA LEU A 237 -83.14 42.82 65.69
C LEU A 237 -84.22 43.65 64.96
N ASN A 238 -84.41 43.44 63.66
CA ASN A 238 -85.50 44.04 62.86
C ASN A 238 -86.69 43.09 62.64
N VAL A 239 -86.80 42.05 63.48
CA VAL A 239 -87.96 41.16 63.64
C VAL A 239 -88.54 41.38 65.03
#